data_AF-A0A6M3KTB2-F1
#
_entry.id   AF-A0A6M3KTB2-F1
#
_cell.length_a   1.000
_cell.length_b   1.000
_cell.length_c   1.000
_cell.angle_alpha   90.00
_cell.angle_beta   90.00
_cell.angle_gamma   90.00
#
_symmetry.space_group_name_H-M   'P 1'
#
loop_
_entity.id
_entity.type
_entity.pdbx_description
1 polymer ?
#
loop_
_entity_poly.entity_id
_entity_poly.type
_entity_poly.pdbx_seq_one_letter_code
_entity_poly.pdbx_strand_id
1 'polypeptide(L)' 'MNEQDWLQETIKTVNNLCLISFILIDADRRELLPTVIELMHLETQDLINDYCVINSCQTT' A
#
# COMPACT_ATOMS: atom_id res chain seq x y z
N MET A 1 4.81 -18.55 2.71
CA MET A 1 4.39 -17.54 3.70
C MET A 1 2.90 -17.71 3.88
N ASN A 2 2.39 -17.69 5.11
CA ASN A 2 0.94 -17.79 5.32
C ASN A 2 0.26 -16.50 4.82
N GLU A 3 -0.97 -16.61 4.32
CA GLU A 3 -1.77 -15.48 3.80
C GLU A 3 -1.93 -14.37 4.85
N GLN A 4 -2.13 -14.77 6.11
CA GLN A 4 -2.25 -13.85 7.23
C GLN A 4 -0.93 -13.11 7.54
N ASP A 5 0.22 -13.76 7.37
CA ASP A 5 1.52 -13.12 7.55
C ASP A 5 1.80 -12.12 6.43
N TRP A 6 1.46 -12.48 5.19
CA TRP A 6 1.57 -11.58 4.04
C TRP A 6 0.73 -10.32 4.25
N LEU A 7 -0.54 -10.46 4.63
CA LEU A 7 -1.44 -9.33 4.86
C LEU A 7 -0.88 -8.36 5.91
N GLN A 8 -0.35 -8.89 7.01
CA GLN A 8 0.26 -8.06 8.04
C GLN A 8 1.50 -7.31 7.54
N GLU A 9 2.36 -7.97 6.77
CA GLU A 9 3.54 -7.32 6.20
C GLU A 9 3.17 -6.28 5.15
N THR A 10 2.17 -6.51 4.30
CA THR A 10 1.68 -5.52 3.33
C THR A 10 1.11 -4.28 4.03
N ILE A 11 0.30 -4.46 5.08
CA ILE A 11 -0.21 -3.33 5.88
C ILE A 11 0.94 -2.54 6.53
N LYS A 12 1.96 -3.22 7.06
CA LYS A 12 3.16 -2.55 7.61
C LYS A 12 3.90 -1.77 6.52
N THR A 13 4.07 -2.34 5.34
CA THR A 13 4.73 -1.69 4.20
C THR A 13 3.99 -0.41 3.81
N VAL A 14 2.66 -0.46 3.63
CA VAL A 14 1.85 0.73 3.32
C VAL A 14 2.00 1.81 4.39
N ASN A 15 1.93 1.43 5.68
CA ASN A 15 2.13 2.38 6.77
C ASN A 15 3.53 3.01 6.75
N ASN A 16 4.57 2.22 6.46
CA ASN A 16 5.93 2.73 6.35
C ASN A 16 6.08 3.70 5.17
N LEU A 17 5.43 3.44 4.03
CA LEU A 17 5.43 4.36 2.88
C LEU A 17 4.75 5.69 3.22
N CYS A 18 3.68 5.67 4.01
CA CYS A 18 3.05 6.89 4.54
C CYS A 18 4.02 7.67 5.42
N LEU A 19 4.71 7.00 6.36
CA LEU A 19 5.71 7.65 7.23
C LEU A 19 6.88 8.24 6.44
N ILE A 20 7.39 7.51 5.45
CA ILE A 20 8.45 8.00 4.54
C ILE A 20 7.98 9.25 3.80
N SER A 21 6.73 9.28 3.34
CA SER A 21 6.15 10.45 2.66
C SER A 21 6.17 11.69 3.56
N PHE A 22 5.80 11.56 4.84
CA PHE A 22 5.91 12.66 5.80
C PHE A 22 7.35 13.12 6.01
N ILE A 23 8.29 12.18 6.17
CA ILE A 23 9.72 12.49 6.32
C ILE A 23 10.25 13.26 5.10
N LEU A 24 9.86 12.85 3.89
CA LEU A 24 10.27 13.53 2.66
C LEU A 24 9.70 14.94 2.55
N ILE A 25 8.45 15.15 2.96
CA ILE A 25 7.83 16.49 3.02
C ILE A 25 8.58 17.38 4.00
N ASP A 26 8.84 16.88 5.21
CA ASP A 26 9.52 17.64 6.27
C ASP A 26 10.97 17.97 5.90
N ALA A 27 11.63 17.10 5.15
CA ALA A 27 12.99 17.31 4.64
C ALA A 27 13.04 18.12 3.33
N ASP A 28 11.90 18.59 2.82
CA ASP A 28 11.72 19.26 1.52
C ASP A 28 12.30 18.47 0.32
N ARG A 29 12.26 17.14 0.40
CA ARG A 29 12.70 16.19 -0.65
C ARG A 29 11.54 15.75 -1.53
N ARG A 30 10.81 16.75 -2.04
CA ARG A 30 9.57 16.53 -2.79
C ARG A 30 9.78 15.82 -4.12
N GLU A 31 11.00 15.85 -4.66
CA GLU A 31 11.39 15.14 -5.88
C GLU A 31 11.24 13.61 -5.77
N LEU A 32 11.32 13.06 -4.55
CA LEU A 32 11.19 11.63 -4.29
C LEU A 32 9.74 11.19 -4.01
N LEU A 33 8.85 12.14 -3.71
CA LEU A 33 7.45 11.85 -3.38
C LEU A 33 6.69 11.10 -4.48
N PRO A 34 6.85 11.41 -5.79
CA PRO A 34 6.13 10.68 -6.84
C PRO A 34 6.38 9.17 -6.77
N THR A 35 7.62 8.74 -6.57
CA THR A 35 7.98 7.33 -6.46
C THR A 35 7.37 6.67 -5.22
N VAL A 36 7.38 7.35 -4.08
CA VAL A 36 6.80 6.79 -2.84
C VAL A 36 5.29 6.68 -2.95
N ILE A 37 4.63 7.66 -3.57
CA ILE A 37 3.18 7.64 -3.82
C ILE A 37 2.81 6.52 -4.80
N GLU A 38 3.59 6.32 -5.87
CA GLU A 38 3.38 5.22 -6.81
C GLU A 38 3.48 3.86 -6.13
N LEU A 39 4.52 3.64 -5.32
CA LEU A 39 4.66 2.40 -4.54
C LEU A 39 3.48 2.21 -3.57
N MET A 40 3.07 3.28 -2.88
CA MET A 40 1.93 3.22 -1.98
C MET A 40 0.64 2.86 -2.71
N HIS A 41 0.45 3.37 -3.92
CA HIS A 41 -0.70 3.02 -4.77
C HIS A 41 -0.70 1.54 -5.13
N LEU A 42 0.42 0.99 -5.60
CA LEU A 42 0.53 -0.43 -5.98
C LEU A 42 0.23 -1.35 -4.79
N GLU A 43 0.91 -1.15 -3.66
CA GLU A 43 0.73 -1.99 -2.46
C GLU A 43 -0.70 -1.92 -1.91
N THR A 44 -1.31 -0.73 -1.93
CA THR A 44 -2.69 -0.54 -1.46
C THR A 44 -3.69 -1.16 -2.43
N GLN A 45 -3.44 -1.08 -3.74
CA GLN A 45 -4.32 -1.66 -4.75
C GLN A 45 -4.34 -3.19 -4.65
N ASP A 46 -3.19 -3.82 -4.46
CA ASP A 46 -3.08 -5.27 -4.25
C ASP A 46 -3.83 -5.70 -2.98
N LEU A 47 -3.64 -4.96 -1.88
CA LEU A 47 -4.38 -5.21 -0.64
C LEU A 47 -5.90 -5.13 -0.83
N ILE A 48 -6.38 -4.12 -1.57
CA ILE A 48 -7.81 -3.93 -1.83
C ILE A 48 -8.33 -5.07 -2.70
N ASN A 49 -7.64 -5.42 -3.78
CA ASN A 49 -8.07 -6.45 -4.73
C ASN A 49 -8.17 -7.83 -4.08
N ASP A 50 -7.18 -8.18 -3.26
CA ASP A 50 -7.08 -9.54 -2.72
C ASP A 50 -7.95 -9.74 -1.46
N TYR A 51 -8.19 -8.68 -0.67
CA TYR A 51 -8.82 -8.82 0.65
C TYR A 51 -10.08 -7.99 0.86
N CYS A 52 -10.30 -6.91 0.09
CA CYS A 52 -11.44 -6.02 0.29
C CYS A 52 -12.48 -6.14 -0.83
N VAL A 53 -12.05 -6.41 -2.06
CA VAL A 53 -12.93 -6.72 -3.19
C VAL A 53 -13.29 -8.20 -3.12
N ILE A 54 -14.29 -8.53 -2.30
CA ILE A 54 -14.96 -9.82 -2.41
C ILE A 54 -15.57 -9.84 -3.82
N ASN A 55 -15.04 -10.69 -4.70
CA ASN A 55 -15.52 -10.90 -6.07
C ASN A 55 -17.05 -10.79 -6.14
N SER A 56 -17.56 -9.63 -6.54
CA SER A 56 -19.00 -9.40 -6.76
C SER A 56 -19.51 -10.11 -8.02
N CYS A 57 -18.69 -10.98 -8.62
CA CYS A 57 -18.94 -11.73 -9.84
C CYS A 57 -19.31 -13.21 -9.59
N GLN A 58 -19.89 -13.54 -8.43
CA GLN A 58 -20.65 -14.79 -8.25
C GLN A 58 -22.11 -14.47 -7.93
N THR A 59 -22.83 -13.95 -8.92
CA THR A 59 -24.31 -14.00 -8.94
C THR A 59 -24.78 -14.01 -10.38
N THR A 60 -24.69 -15.18 -11.02
CA THR A 60 -25.71 -15.80 -11.88
C THR A 60 -25.21 -17.15 -12.38
#